data_AF-A0A9R1NDF9-F1
#
_entry.id   AF-A0A9R1NDF9-F1
#
_cell.length_a   1.000
_cell.length_b   1.000
_cell.length_c   1.000
_cell.angle_alpha   90.00
_cell.angle_beta   90.00
_cell.angle_gamma   90.00
#
_symmetry.space_group_name_H-M   'P 1'
#
loop_
_entity.id
_entity.type
_entity.pdbx_description
1 polymer ?
#
loop_
_entity_poly.entity_id
_entity_poly.type
_entity_poly.pdbx_seq_one_letter_code
_entity_poly.pdbx_strand_id
1 'polypeptide(L)'
;MADETLLKLLFETPSGFAILGIDGGFLFEEKPLEIIWTKFANKTTVDLVACECEFQKFENKSDAINPSSGIDGRLATMIKKWWFGEKLLVGKLEHKYIIEKELNIVCRYDELVLEVMWGMKNLLHIIVPEEELELSDEDSKHRSKGLQIFLQNLNFVIKPGLVNGQITETACYVYHCLEHNKEILRCMRVTGVLEKEGINTQGWDALKYVTAFMLMCTNEDPSEPNQGFSAEDLAKIVGGKGKYDKGLLKDNFMLIYRKAVDVHQTKVVKLQELDALVKEAKERAGEAPQLQDVVVSVTEKSKIEP
;
A
#
# COMPACT_ATOMS: atom_id res chain seq x y z
N MET A 1 -25.09 -8.11 14.63
CA MET A 1 -24.94 -7.65 13.23
C MET A 1 -23.65 -8.28 12.75
N ALA A 2 -23.69 -9.11 11.71
CA ALA A 2 -22.47 -9.59 11.10
C ALA A 2 -21.70 -8.37 10.59
N ASP A 3 -20.40 -8.32 10.90
CA ASP A 3 -19.53 -7.32 10.33
C ASP A 3 -19.47 -7.56 8.83
N GLU A 4 -20.08 -6.67 8.03
CA GLU A 4 -20.14 -6.82 6.56
C GLU A 4 -18.75 -6.77 5.91
N THR A 5 -17.71 -6.39 6.67
CA THR A 5 -16.32 -6.36 6.20
C THR A 5 -15.57 -7.66 6.42
N LEU A 6 -16.00 -8.54 7.34
CA LEU A 6 -15.30 -9.80 7.58
C LEU A 6 -15.67 -10.83 6.51
N LEU A 7 -14.76 -11.04 5.57
CA LEU A 7 -14.94 -11.91 4.42
C LEU A 7 -14.19 -13.24 4.58
N LYS A 8 -14.58 -14.23 3.78
CA LYS A 8 -13.82 -15.47 3.59
C LYS A 8 -13.30 -15.54 2.17
N LEU A 9 -12.09 -16.04 2.03
CA LEU A 9 -11.41 -16.21 0.76
C LEU A 9 -10.94 -17.65 0.62
N LEU A 10 -11.35 -18.30 -0.48
CA LEU A 10 -10.82 -19.59 -0.89
C LEU A 10 -9.55 -19.37 -1.70
N PHE A 11 -8.42 -19.74 -1.12
CA PHE A 11 -7.10 -19.59 -1.70
C PHE A 11 -6.57 -20.94 -2.18
N GLU A 12 -6.16 -21.02 -3.44
CA GLU A 12 -5.50 -22.21 -3.99
C GLU A 12 -3.99 -22.05 -3.84
N THR A 13 -3.36 -23.01 -3.20
CA THR A 13 -1.91 -23.08 -3.02
C THR A 13 -1.31 -24.13 -3.97
N PRO A 14 0.03 -24.23 -4.05
CA PRO A 14 0.67 -25.31 -4.80
C PRO A 14 0.23 -26.71 -4.38
N SER A 15 0.14 -26.99 -3.07
CA SER A 15 -0.19 -28.33 -2.54
C SER A 15 -1.66 -28.53 -2.14
N GLY A 16 -2.50 -27.50 -2.20
CA GLY A 16 -3.91 -27.65 -1.81
C GLY A 16 -4.71 -26.35 -1.76
N PHE A 17 -5.56 -26.21 -0.74
CA PHE A 17 -6.48 -25.09 -0.57
C PHE A 17 -6.50 -24.60 0.87
N ALA A 18 -6.53 -23.28 1.04
CA ALA A 18 -6.73 -22.61 2.31
C ALA A 18 -8.03 -21.80 2.32
N ILE A 19 -8.69 -21.73 3.47
CA ILE A 19 -9.69 -20.70 3.78
C ILE A 19 -9.01 -19.64 4.62
N LEU A 20 -9.07 -18.40 4.14
CA LEU A 20 -8.54 -17.24 4.84
C LEU A 20 -9.69 -16.34 5.29
N GLY A 21 -9.61 -15.84 6.51
CA GLY A 21 -10.41 -14.71 6.98
C GLY A 21 -9.78 -13.41 6.53
N ILE A 22 -10.57 -12.46 6.03
CA ILE A 22 -10.09 -11.15 5.60
C ILE A 22 -10.95 -10.05 6.21
N ASP A 23 -10.32 -9.07 6.86
CA ASP A 23 -10.95 -7.77 7.11
C ASP A 23 -10.96 -6.97 5.80
N GLY A 24 -12.07 -7.06 5.08
CA GLY A 24 -12.28 -6.50 3.77
C GLY A 24 -12.69 -5.03 3.76
N GLY A 25 -12.52 -4.28 4.85
CA GLY A 25 -12.87 -2.85 4.90
C GLY A 25 -12.24 -2.04 3.75
N PHE A 26 -11.01 -2.37 3.37
CA PHE A 26 -10.27 -1.75 2.27
C PHE A 26 -10.91 -1.97 0.87
N LEU A 27 -11.81 -2.95 0.72
CA LEU A 27 -12.53 -3.19 -0.54
C LEU A 27 -13.63 -2.16 -0.80
N PHE A 28 -13.99 -1.35 0.20
CA PHE A 28 -15.05 -0.35 0.16
C PHE A 28 -14.54 1.10 0.19
N GLU A 29 -13.22 1.30 0.18
CA GLU A 29 -12.61 2.63 0.09
C GLU A 29 -12.83 3.27 -1.30
N GLU A 30 -12.58 4.57 -1.45
CA GLU A 30 -12.87 5.33 -2.69
C GLU A 30 -12.14 4.77 -3.92
N LYS A 31 -10.92 4.24 -3.71
CA LYS A 31 -10.06 3.68 -4.77
C LYS A 31 -9.40 2.38 -4.32
N PRO A 32 -10.17 1.30 -4.15
CA PRO A 32 -9.69 0.08 -3.49
C PRO A 32 -8.53 -0.56 -4.27
N LEU A 33 -8.58 -0.51 -5.60
CA LEU A 33 -7.52 -1.06 -6.45
C LEU A 33 -6.16 -0.37 -6.24
N GLU A 34 -6.14 0.93 -5.89
CA GLU A 34 -4.89 1.67 -5.66
C GLU A 34 -4.24 1.33 -4.30
N ILE A 35 -4.99 0.74 -3.37
CA ILE A 35 -4.55 0.56 -1.96
C ILE A 35 -4.40 -0.90 -1.52
N ILE A 36 -5.09 -1.86 -2.15
CA ILE A 36 -5.11 -3.27 -1.70
C ILE A 36 -3.69 -3.83 -1.52
N TRP A 37 -2.81 -3.58 -2.48
CA TRP A 37 -1.44 -4.10 -2.47
C TRP A 37 -0.65 -3.68 -1.21
N THR A 38 -0.97 -2.52 -0.62
CA THR A 38 -0.31 -2.03 0.60
C THR A 38 -0.59 -2.90 1.81
N LYS A 39 -1.70 -3.65 1.80
CA LYS A 39 -2.06 -4.59 2.87
C LYS A 39 -1.30 -5.91 2.78
N PHE A 40 -0.68 -6.19 1.64
CA PHE A 40 0.02 -7.44 1.34
C PHE A 40 1.49 -7.22 0.97
N ALA A 41 2.10 -6.17 1.53
CA ALA A 41 3.49 -5.82 1.26
C ALA A 41 4.48 -6.60 2.13
N ASN A 42 4.14 -6.81 3.40
CA ASN A 42 4.96 -7.56 4.36
C ASN A 42 4.10 -8.21 5.44
N LYS A 43 4.76 -8.95 6.36
CA LYS A 43 4.11 -9.63 7.47
C LYS A 43 3.26 -8.69 8.35
N THR A 44 3.81 -7.53 8.71
CA THR A 44 3.11 -6.58 9.59
C THR A 44 1.82 -6.07 8.96
N THR A 45 1.82 -5.78 7.65
CA THR A 45 0.62 -5.29 6.97
C THR A 45 -0.44 -6.36 6.81
N VAL A 46 -0.05 -7.61 6.53
CA VAL A 46 -1.01 -8.69 6.29
C VAL A 46 -1.61 -9.24 7.58
N ASP A 47 -0.83 -9.32 8.67
CA ASP A 47 -1.31 -9.77 9.99
C ASP A 47 -2.45 -8.87 10.53
N LEU A 48 -2.58 -7.64 10.02
CA LEU A 48 -3.67 -6.73 10.37
C LEU A 48 -4.98 -7.01 9.62
N VAL A 49 -4.93 -7.68 8.47
CA VAL A 49 -6.08 -7.82 7.57
C VAL A 49 -6.44 -9.25 7.21
N ALA A 50 -5.56 -10.22 7.43
CA ALA A 50 -5.79 -11.61 7.03
C ALA A 50 -5.32 -12.61 8.09
N CYS A 51 -6.05 -13.72 8.19
CA CYS A 51 -5.67 -14.85 9.02
C CYS A 51 -6.02 -16.17 8.33
N GLU A 52 -5.18 -17.18 8.51
CA GLU A 52 -5.53 -18.53 8.11
C GLU A 52 -6.60 -19.10 9.04
N CYS A 53 -7.70 -19.58 8.44
CA CYS A 53 -8.71 -20.33 9.17
C CYS A 53 -8.41 -21.84 9.14
N GLU A 54 -8.14 -22.36 7.94
CA GLU A 54 -7.80 -23.78 7.75
C GLU A 54 -7.11 -24.00 6.40
N PHE A 55 -6.07 -24.82 6.39
CA PHE A 55 -5.39 -25.31 5.19
C PHE A 55 -5.49 -26.82 5.05
N GLN A 56 -5.72 -27.29 3.82
CA GLN A 56 -5.75 -28.72 3.49
C GLN A 56 -4.94 -29.03 2.23
N LYS A 57 -4.01 -29.99 2.34
CA LYS A 57 -3.27 -30.58 1.21
C LYS A 57 -4.14 -31.58 0.44
N PHE A 58 -3.96 -31.61 -0.88
CA PHE A 58 -4.60 -32.51 -1.82
C PHE A 58 -3.54 -33.12 -2.74
N GLU A 59 -3.57 -34.45 -2.92
CA GLU A 59 -2.64 -35.14 -3.82
C GLU A 59 -2.72 -34.62 -5.26
N ASN A 60 -3.95 -34.38 -5.73
CA ASN A 60 -4.22 -33.67 -6.98
C ASN A 60 -5.25 -32.57 -6.74
N LYS A 61 -4.78 -31.32 -6.61
CA LYS A 61 -5.65 -30.16 -6.41
C LYS A 61 -6.64 -29.93 -7.56
N SER A 62 -6.33 -30.39 -8.78
CA SER A 62 -7.23 -30.27 -9.94
C SER A 62 -8.46 -31.16 -9.79
N ASP A 63 -8.36 -32.26 -9.03
CA ASP A 63 -9.49 -33.16 -8.77
C ASP A 63 -10.38 -32.63 -7.63
N ALA A 64 -9.84 -31.74 -6.78
CA ALA A 64 -10.57 -31.19 -5.64
C ALA A 64 -11.70 -30.24 -6.05
N ILE A 65 -11.56 -29.54 -7.18
CA ILE A 65 -12.60 -28.68 -7.75
C ILE A 65 -12.43 -28.55 -9.26
N ASN A 66 -13.34 -29.13 -10.03
CA ASN A 66 -13.34 -28.99 -11.49
C ASN A 66 -14.74 -29.17 -12.10
N PRO A 67 -14.95 -28.73 -13.36
CA PRO A 67 -16.27 -28.79 -13.98
C PRO A 67 -16.85 -30.19 -14.18
N SER A 68 -16.01 -31.23 -14.20
CA SER A 68 -16.44 -32.61 -14.49
C SER A 68 -16.88 -33.39 -13.25
N SER A 69 -16.12 -33.30 -12.14
CA SER A 69 -16.41 -34.01 -10.90
C SER A 69 -17.05 -33.13 -9.82
N GLY A 70 -17.17 -31.81 -10.08
CA GLY A 70 -17.71 -30.87 -9.11
C GLY A 70 -16.69 -30.51 -8.05
N ILE A 71 -17.14 -30.47 -6.80
CA ILE A 71 -16.29 -30.20 -5.64
C ILE A 71 -16.08 -31.44 -4.77
N ASP A 72 -14.82 -31.71 -4.40
CA ASP A 72 -14.46 -32.77 -3.47
C ASP A 72 -15.13 -32.57 -2.10
N GLY A 73 -15.54 -33.68 -1.48
CA GLY A 73 -16.28 -33.65 -0.22
C GLY A 73 -15.50 -33.03 0.94
N ARG A 74 -14.17 -33.18 0.99
CA ARG A 74 -13.33 -32.55 2.01
C ARG A 74 -13.26 -31.04 1.80
N LEU A 75 -13.05 -30.59 0.56
CA LEU A 75 -13.03 -29.17 0.22
C LEU A 75 -14.39 -28.50 0.49
N ALA A 76 -15.49 -29.17 0.11
CA ALA A 76 -16.84 -28.70 0.40
C ALA A 76 -17.12 -28.58 1.90
N THR A 77 -16.65 -29.55 2.69
CA THR A 77 -16.77 -29.52 4.15
C THR A 77 -15.95 -28.37 4.75
N MET A 78 -14.72 -28.16 4.27
CA MET A 78 -13.87 -27.05 4.70
C MET A 78 -14.53 -25.69 4.42
N ILE A 79 -15.06 -25.48 3.20
CA ILE A 79 -15.75 -24.23 2.84
C ILE A 79 -16.98 -24.02 3.74
N LYS A 80 -17.84 -25.03 3.89
CA LYS A 80 -19.07 -24.93 4.69
C LYS A 80 -18.81 -24.71 6.17
N LYS A 81 -17.70 -25.21 6.70
CA LYS A 81 -17.30 -25.03 8.11
C LYS A 81 -17.00 -23.57 8.44
N TRP A 82 -16.42 -22.84 7.50
CA TRP A 82 -15.91 -21.48 7.72
C TRP A 82 -16.76 -20.36 7.10
N TRP A 83 -17.72 -20.71 6.25
CA TRP A 83 -18.65 -19.78 5.65
C TRP A 83 -19.78 -19.42 6.62
N PHE A 84 -20.04 -18.12 6.81
CA PHE A 84 -21.03 -17.61 7.77
C PHE A 84 -22.14 -16.77 7.12
N GLY A 85 -22.29 -16.83 5.79
CA GLY A 85 -23.35 -16.15 5.04
C GLY A 85 -22.87 -15.00 4.16
N GLU A 86 -21.59 -14.61 4.28
CA GLU A 86 -20.94 -13.61 3.44
C GLU A 86 -20.71 -14.11 2.00
N LYS A 87 -20.31 -13.19 1.10
CA LYS A 87 -19.84 -13.58 -0.24
C LYS A 87 -18.45 -14.21 -0.13
N LEU A 88 -18.30 -15.44 -0.61
CA LEU A 88 -17.00 -16.11 -0.65
C LEU A 88 -16.14 -15.54 -1.78
N LEU A 89 -14.96 -15.02 -1.44
CA LEU A 89 -14.00 -14.54 -2.43
C LEU A 89 -13.27 -15.73 -3.07
N VAL A 90 -13.21 -15.78 -4.40
CA VAL A 90 -12.57 -16.88 -5.13
C VAL A 90 -11.67 -16.36 -6.24
N GLY A 91 -10.56 -17.06 -6.49
CA GLY A 91 -9.50 -16.61 -7.40
C GLY A 91 -9.62 -17.10 -8.84
N LYS A 92 -10.58 -17.98 -9.10
CA LYS A 92 -10.88 -18.54 -10.43
C LYS A 92 -12.38 -18.46 -10.70
N LEU A 93 -12.73 -18.11 -11.94
CA LEU A 93 -14.12 -17.98 -12.36
C LEU A 93 -14.82 -19.36 -12.39
N GLU A 94 -14.07 -20.41 -12.71
CA GLU A 94 -14.54 -21.78 -12.68
C GLU A 94 -14.94 -22.21 -11.27
N HIS A 95 -14.12 -21.86 -10.26
CA HIS A 95 -14.42 -22.17 -8.86
C HIS A 95 -15.70 -21.47 -8.40
N LYS A 96 -15.89 -20.20 -8.80
CA LYS A 96 -17.13 -19.47 -8.55
C LYS A 96 -18.35 -20.27 -9.02
N TYR A 97 -18.36 -20.69 -10.28
CA TYR A 97 -19.52 -21.38 -10.85
C TYR A 97 -19.80 -22.73 -10.17
N ILE A 98 -18.76 -23.50 -9.86
CA ILE A 98 -18.92 -24.81 -9.22
C ILE A 98 -19.46 -24.64 -7.79
N ILE A 99 -18.89 -23.71 -7.01
CA ILE A 99 -19.29 -23.46 -5.62
C ILE A 99 -20.71 -22.91 -5.54
N GLU A 100 -21.07 -21.95 -6.41
CA GLU A 100 -22.43 -21.40 -6.46
C GLU A 100 -23.46 -22.47 -6.81
N LYS A 101 -23.14 -23.37 -7.74
CA LYS A 101 -24.02 -24.45 -8.18
C LYS A 101 -24.18 -25.56 -7.14
N GLU A 102 -23.08 -26.03 -6.56
CA GLU A 102 -23.07 -27.25 -5.74
C GLU A 102 -23.24 -26.99 -4.24
N LEU A 103 -22.77 -25.84 -3.77
CA LEU A 103 -22.86 -25.46 -2.35
C LEU A 103 -23.93 -24.39 -2.08
N ASN A 104 -24.49 -23.76 -3.12
CA ASN A 104 -25.45 -22.65 -3.00
C ASN A 104 -24.88 -21.48 -2.17
N ILE A 105 -23.57 -21.23 -2.30
CA ILE A 105 -22.85 -20.13 -1.66
C ILE A 105 -22.60 -19.05 -2.71
N VAL A 106 -22.98 -17.80 -2.43
CA VAL A 106 -22.73 -16.68 -3.34
C VAL A 106 -21.23 -16.35 -3.34
N CYS A 107 -20.64 -16.27 -4.53
CA CYS A 107 -19.21 -16.01 -4.69
C CYS A 107 -18.94 -14.65 -5.35
N ARG A 108 -17.80 -14.05 -4.99
CA ARG A 108 -17.27 -12.85 -5.63
C ARG A 108 -15.97 -13.20 -6.36
N TYR A 109 -15.96 -12.86 -7.66
CA TYR A 109 -14.81 -12.94 -8.54
C TYR A 109 -14.81 -11.65 -9.36
N ASP A 110 -13.87 -10.76 -9.07
CA ASP A 110 -13.68 -9.50 -9.78
C ASP A 110 -12.21 -9.04 -9.67
N GLU A 111 -11.92 -7.88 -10.25
CA GLU A 111 -10.57 -7.31 -10.27
C GLU A 111 -9.99 -7.06 -8.88
N LEU A 112 -10.81 -6.67 -7.90
CA LEU A 112 -10.33 -6.43 -6.53
C LEU A 112 -9.97 -7.75 -5.85
N VAL A 113 -10.76 -8.81 -6.07
CA VAL A 113 -10.43 -10.15 -5.58
C VAL A 113 -9.14 -10.66 -6.21
N LEU A 114 -8.90 -10.40 -7.49
CA LEU A 114 -7.64 -10.79 -8.15
C LEU A 114 -6.43 -10.04 -7.58
N GLU A 115 -6.59 -8.77 -7.20
CA GLU A 115 -5.55 -8.00 -6.51
C GLU A 115 -5.25 -8.57 -5.11
N VAL A 116 -6.29 -8.97 -4.36
CA VAL A 116 -6.13 -9.68 -3.09
C VAL A 116 -5.42 -11.03 -3.30
N MET A 117 -5.80 -11.80 -4.33
CA MET A 117 -5.16 -13.08 -4.65
C MET A 117 -3.68 -12.92 -4.99
N TRP A 118 -3.31 -11.85 -5.70
CA TRP A 118 -1.90 -11.51 -5.89
C TRP A 118 -1.20 -11.27 -4.55
N GLY A 119 -1.83 -10.52 -3.64
CA GLY A 119 -1.28 -10.24 -2.32
C GLY A 119 -1.06 -11.51 -1.49
N MET A 120 -2.03 -12.44 -1.50
CA MET A 120 -1.91 -13.74 -0.85
C MET A 120 -0.75 -14.55 -1.41
N LYS A 121 -0.58 -14.54 -2.74
CA LYS A 121 0.54 -15.21 -3.42
C LYS A 121 1.89 -14.59 -3.09
N ASN A 122 1.97 -13.25 -3.05
CA ASN A 122 3.20 -12.52 -2.71
C ASN A 122 3.74 -12.88 -1.31
N LEU A 123 2.84 -13.24 -0.40
CA LEU A 123 3.16 -13.58 0.99
C LEU A 123 2.74 -15.03 1.34
N LEU A 124 2.77 -15.95 0.37
CA LEU A 124 2.26 -17.33 0.52
C LEU A 124 2.71 -17.98 1.83
N HIS A 125 4.02 -18.06 2.07
CA HIS A 125 4.58 -18.74 3.24
C HIS A 125 4.43 -17.96 4.56
N ILE A 126 3.99 -16.71 4.51
CA ILE A 126 3.62 -15.94 5.71
C ILE A 126 2.16 -16.21 6.08
N ILE A 127 1.30 -16.34 5.08
CA ILE A 127 -0.15 -16.47 5.25
C ILE A 127 -0.57 -17.92 5.43
N VAL A 128 0.13 -18.85 4.77
CA VAL A 128 -0.02 -20.30 4.88
C VAL A 128 1.35 -20.91 5.23
N PRO A 129 1.80 -20.83 6.49
CA PRO A 129 3.10 -21.33 6.93
C PRO A 129 3.31 -22.84 6.68
N GLU A 130 2.23 -23.61 6.61
CA GLU A 130 2.21 -25.05 6.36
C GLU A 130 2.44 -25.42 4.88
N GLU A 131 2.40 -24.45 3.97
CA GLU A 131 2.75 -24.64 2.57
C GLU A 131 4.27 -24.63 2.40
N GLU A 132 4.80 -25.71 1.85
CA GLU A 132 6.24 -25.96 1.68
C GLU A 132 6.69 -25.77 0.23
N LEU A 133 5.73 -25.77 -0.71
CA LEU A 133 6.01 -25.66 -2.13
C LEU A 133 5.92 -24.22 -2.60
N GLU A 134 6.86 -23.85 -3.47
CA GLU A 134 6.87 -22.55 -4.14
C GLU A 134 5.77 -22.46 -5.21
N LEU A 135 5.36 -21.23 -5.52
CA LEU A 135 4.42 -20.98 -6.62
C LEU A 135 5.07 -21.37 -7.96
N SER A 136 4.25 -21.94 -8.84
CA SER A 136 4.65 -22.15 -10.23
C SER A 136 4.84 -20.82 -10.96
N ASP A 137 5.59 -20.81 -12.06
CA ASP A 137 5.71 -19.63 -12.93
C ASP A 137 4.33 -19.13 -13.41
N GLU A 138 3.40 -20.04 -13.70
CA GLU A 138 2.03 -19.69 -14.11
C GLU A 138 1.24 -19.05 -12.97
N ASP A 139 1.33 -19.60 -11.76
CA ASP A 139 0.65 -19.05 -10.59
C ASP A 139 1.26 -17.71 -10.16
N SER A 140 2.56 -17.56 -10.37
CA SER A 140 3.28 -16.33 -10.08
C SER A 140 2.94 -15.24 -11.07
N LYS A 141 2.47 -15.52 -12.30
CA LYS A 141 2.17 -14.52 -13.38
C LYS A 141 1.17 -13.42 -13.02
N HIS A 142 0.35 -13.58 -11.99
CA HIS A 142 -0.50 -12.47 -11.52
C HIS A 142 0.39 -11.33 -11.03
N ARG A 143 0.02 -10.08 -11.35
CA ARG A 143 0.79 -8.88 -11.01
C ARG A 143 -0.14 -7.87 -10.36
N SER A 144 0.32 -7.21 -9.32
CA SER A 144 -0.43 -6.12 -8.69
C SER A 144 -0.62 -4.97 -9.66
N LYS A 145 -1.89 -4.62 -9.92
CA LYS A 145 -2.22 -3.44 -10.70
C LYS A 145 -2.03 -2.16 -9.88
N GLY A 146 -2.41 -2.20 -8.60
CA GLY A 146 -2.30 -1.06 -7.70
C GLY A 146 -0.84 -0.62 -7.51
N LEU A 147 0.06 -1.58 -7.25
CA LEU A 147 1.49 -1.31 -7.12
C LEU A 147 2.08 -0.80 -8.43
N GLN A 148 1.66 -1.34 -9.57
CA GLN A 148 2.15 -0.87 -10.87
C GLN A 148 1.75 0.60 -11.13
N ILE A 149 0.49 0.96 -10.85
CA ILE A 149 0.00 2.34 -10.96
C ILE A 149 0.82 3.24 -10.02
N PHE A 150 1.04 2.80 -8.78
CA PHE A 150 1.80 3.57 -7.80
C PHE A 150 3.24 3.82 -8.25
N LEU A 151 3.95 2.80 -8.71
CA LEU A 151 5.32 2.91 -9.21
C LEU A 151 5.40 3.83 -10.44
N GLN A 152 4.44 3.74 -11.36
CA GLN A 152 4.35 4.62 -12.52
C GLN A 152 4.14 6.09 -12.11
N ASN A 153 3.29 6.36 -11.12
CA ASN A 153 3.06 7.71 -10.61
C ASN A 153 4.32 8.31 -9.93
N LEU A 154 5.21 7.45 -9.42
CA LEU A 154 6.52 7.84 -8.91
C LEU A 154 7.60 7.93 -10.01
N ASN A 155 7.23 7.77 -11.29
CA ASN A 155 8.12 7.73 -12.45
C ASN A 155 9.12 6.55 -12.44
N PHE A 156 8.77 5.44 -11.79
CA PHE A 156 9.51 4.19 -11.91
C PHE A 156 8.94 3.34 -13.06
N VAL A 157 9.63 3.37 -14.20
CA VAL A 157 9.30 2.52 -15.36
C VAL A 157 9.91 1.14 -15.15
N ILE A 158 9.16 0.20 -14.57
CA ILE A 158 9.58 -1.19 -14.38
C ILE A 158 8.54 -2.14 -14.99
N LYS A 159 9.01 -3.21 -15.64
CA LYS A 159 8.11 -4.27 -16.12
C LYS A 159 7.49 -4.98 -14.92
N PRO A 160 6.17 -5.30 -14.96
CA PRO A 160 5.51 -5.98 -13.84
C PRO A 160 6.23 -7.26 -13.39
N GLY A 161 6.81 -8.03 -14.31
CA GLY A 161 7.58 -9.25 -14.02
C GLY A 161 8.86 -9.07 -13.19
N LEU A 162 9.36 -7.84 -13.06
CA LEU A 162 10.58 -7.55 -12.32
C LEU A 162 10.32 -7.02 -10.91
N VAL A 163 9.05 -6.76 -10.57
CA VAL A 163 8.65 -6.33 -9.24
C VAL A 163 8.73 -7.53 -8.30
N ASN A 164 9.61 -7.45 -7.30
CA ASN A 164 9.83 -8.48 -6.29
C ASN A 164 9.40 -7.99 -4.90
N GLY A 165 9.48 -8.87 -3.89
CA GLY A 165 9.06 -8.56 -2.52
C GLY A 165 9.74 -7.33 -1.92
N GLN A 166 11.04 -7.11 -2.17
CA GLN A 166 11.76 -5.94 -1.67
C GLN A 166 11.26 -4.64 -2.30
N ILE A 167 11.01 -4.64 -3.61
CA ILE A 167 10.40 -3.50 -4.31
C ILE A 167 9.01 -3.21 -3.74
N THR A 168 8.19 -4.26 -3.55
CA THR A 168 6.85 -4.13 -2.96
C THR A 168 6.91 -3.52 -1.56
N GLU A 169 7.77 -4.04 -0.68
CA GLU A 169 7.89 -3.57 0.69
C GLU A 169 8.38 -2.11 0.73
N THR A 170 9.45 -1.78 0.00
CA THR A 170 9.99 -0.43 -0.02
C THR A 170 9.01 0.57 -0.65
N ALA A 171 8.28 0.17 -1.69
CA ALA A 171 7.18 0.98 -2.24
C ALA A 171 6.07 1.21 -1.20
N CYS A 172 5.72 0.22 -0.39
CA CYS A 172 4.73 0.35 0.67
C CYS A 172 5.16 1.36 1.74
N TYR A 173 6.45 1.37 2.11
CA TYR A 173 7.00 2.41 3.00
C TYR A 173 6.85 3.81 2.40
N VAL A 174 7.18 3.99 1.12
CA VAL A 174 7.00 5.28 0.42
C VAL A 174 5.53 5.69 0.42
N TYR A 175 4.62 4.76 0.10
CA TYR A 175 3.17 5.01 0.14
C TYR A 175 2.73 5.52 1.52
N HIS A 176 3.12 4.84 2.60
CA HIS A 176 2.77 5.29 3.95
C HIS A 176 3.37 6.65 4.30
N CYS A 177 4.57 7.00 3.82
CA CYS A 177 5.13 8.33 4.03
C CYS A 177 4.28 9.41 3.32
N LEU A 178 3.80 9.14 2.11
CA LEU A 178 2.93 10.06 1.37
C LEU A 178 1.58 10.25 2.09
N GLU A 179 0.97 9.16 2.58
CA GLU A 179 -0.30 9.26 3.33
C GLU A 179 -0.12 9.98 4.67
N HIS A 180 0.98 9.73 5.39
CA HIS A 180 1.29 10.47 6.61
C HIS A 180 1.53 11.97 6.35
N ASN A 181 2.19 12.32 5.24
CA ASN A 181 2.37 13.71 4.83
C ASN A 181 1.00 14.38 4.59
N LYS A 182 0.12 13.74 3.82
CA LYS A 182 -1.26 14.25 3.58
C LYS A 182 -2.02 14.46 4.88
N GLU A 183 -1.96 13.51 5.82
CA GLU A 183 -2.68 13.62 7.09
C GLU A 183 -2.12 14.72 7.98
N ILE A 184 -0.79 14.87 8.07
CA ILE A 184 -0.16 15.98 8.78
C ILE A 184 -0.62 17.31 8.17
N LEU A 185 -0.53 17.46 6.85
CA LEU A 185 -0.94 18.68 6.15
C LEU A 185 -2.42 19.00 6.40
N ARG A 186 -3.29 17.98 6.33
CA ARG A 186 -4.72 18.11 6.63
C ARG A 186 -4.94 18.63 8.05
N CYS A 187 -4.31 18.01 9.05
CA CYS A 187 -4.40 18.43 10.45
C CYS A 187 -3.91 19.87 10.63
N MET A 188 -2.82 20.25 9.97
CA MET A 188 -2.22 21.58 10.06
C MET A 188 -3.11 22.65 9.42
N ARG A 189 -3.72 22.37 8.26
CA ARG A 189 -4.63 23.30 7.57
C ARG A 189 -5.92 23.57 8.36
N VAL A 190 -6.39 22.63 9.19
CA VAL A 190 -7.54 22.86 10.09
C VAL A 190 -7.30 24.04 11.04
N THR A 191 -6.04 24.31 11.41
CA THR A 191 -5.70 25.44 12.28
C THR A 191 -5.88 26.80 11.59
N GLY A 192 -5.69 26.82 10.26
CA GLY A 192 -5.78 28.00 9.42
C GLY A 192 -4.81 29.13 9.80
N VAL A 193 -3.72 28.83 10.52
CA VAL A 193 -2.85 29.88 11.07
C VAL A 193 -2.12 30.63 9.97
N LEU A 194 -1.53 29.92 9.00
CA LEU A 194 -0.78 30.57 7.92
C LEU A 194 -1.71 31.39 7.02
N GLU A 195 -2.91 30.88 6.75
CA GLU A 195 -3.92 31.53 5.91
C GLU A 195 -4.45 32.81 6.57
N LYS A 196 -4.61 32.84 7.91
CA LYS A 196 -4.98 34.06 8.66
C LYS A 196 -3.91 35.16 8.58
N GLU A 197 -2.66 34.78 8.34
CA GLU A 197 -1.54 35.70 8.09
C GLU A 197 -1.42 36.08 6.60
N GLY A 198 -2.37 35.65 5.77
CA GLY A 198 -2.42 35.96 4.35
C GLY A 198 -1.43 35.17 3.50
N ILE A 199 -0.93 34.03 4.00
CA ILE A 199 -0.04 33.13 3.26
C ILE A 199 -0.89 32.14 2.45
N ASN A 200 -0.61 32.04 1.14
CA ASN A 200 -1.26 31.06 0.28
C ASN A 200 -0.52 29.72 0.37
N THR A 201 -1.13 28.73 1.01
CA THR A 201 -0.54 27.40 1.23
C THR A 201 -0.97 26.37 0.17
N GLN A 202 -1.60 26.80 -0.92
CA GLN A 202 -1.97 25.93 -2.03
C GLN A 202 -0.71 25.33 -2.68
N GLY A 203 -0.71 24.01 -2.91
CA GLY A 203 0.44 23.28 -3.46
C GLY A 203 1.61 23.10 -2.48
N TRP A 204 1.45 23.47 -1.20
CA TRP A 204 2.46 23.15 -0.19
C TRP A 204 2.26 21.73 0.34
N ASP A 205 3.37 21.04 0.56
CA ASP A 205 3.40 19.77 1.30
C ASP A 205 3.40 20.02 2.82
N ALA A 206 3.30 18.94 3.60
CA ALA A 206 3.32 19.05 5.06
C ALA A 206 4.60 19.71 5.60
N LEU A 207 5.77 19.35 5.06
CA LEU A 207 7.06 19.82 5.56
C LEU A 207 7.19 21.33 5.40
N LYS A 208 6.85 21.85 4.21
CA LYS A 208 6.86 23.29 3.93
C LYS A 208 5.90 24.03 4.86
N TYR A 209 4.69 23.51 5.05
CA TYR A 209 3.71 24.11 5.95
C TYR A 209 4.22 24.17 7.40
N VAL A 210 4.65 23.04 7.97
CA VAL A 210 5.10 23.02 9.37
C VAL A 210 6.39 23.81 9.58
N THR A 211 7.24 23.92 8.56
CA THR A 211 8.47 24.73 8.63
C THR A 211 8.13 26.21 8.70
N ALA A 212 7.19 26.70 7.87
CA ALA A 212 6.72 28.08 7.95
C ALA A 212 6.16 28.39 9.34
N PHE A 213 5.33 27.49 9.88
CA PHE A 213 4.79 27.64 11.21
C PHE A 213 5.87 27.63 12.30
N MET A 214 6.85 26.72 12.21
CA MET A 214 7.98 26.66 13.14
C MET A 214 8.78 27.97 13.15
N LEU A 215 9.04 28.55 11.99
CA LEU A 215 9.73 29.85 11.85
C LEU A 215 8.95 31.01 12.49
N MET A 216 7.63 30.93 12.55
CA MET A 216 6.79 31.90 13.24
C MET A 216 6.79 31.71 14.77
N CYS A 217 6.90 30.47 15.24
CA CYS A 217 6.86 30.12 16.67
C CYS A 217 8.20 30.19 17.37
N THR A 218 9.31 30.09 16.64
CA THR A 218 10.64 29.89 17.23
C THR A 218 11.70 30.80 16.61
N ASN A 219 12.85 30.85 17.27
CA ASN A 219 14.09 31.43 16.73
C ASN A 219 15.05 30.34 16.22
N GLU A 220 14.59 29.09 16.16
CA GLU A 220 15.43 27.95 15.79
C GLU A 220 15.55 27.87 14.28
N ASP A 221 16.73 27.45 13.81
CA ASP A 221 16.94 27.19 12.40
C ASP A 221 16.28 25.84 12.03
N PRO A 222 15.56 25.79 10.89
CA PRO A 222 14.96 24.55 10.42
C PRO A 222 16.01 23.52 10.06
N SER A 223 15.74 22.28 10.44
CA SER A 223 16.52 21.10 10.06
C SER A 223 16.60 20.94 8.54
N GLU A 224 15.52 21.32 7.84
CA GLU A 224 15.44 21.33 6.37
C GLU A 224 15.18 22.77 5.89
N PRO A 225 16.22 23.59 5.68
CA PRO A 225 16.04 25.04 5.49
C PRO A 225 15.52 25.44 4.11
N ASN A 226 15.67 24.58 3.10
CA ASN A 226 15.31 24.93 1.73
C ASN A 226 13.92 24.43 1.33
N GLN A 227 12.89 25.09 1.86
CA GLN A 227 11.49 24.77 1.53
C GLN A 227 10.94 25.53 0.31
N GLY A 228 11.78 26.34 -0.36
CA GLY A 228 11.36 27.11 -1.53
C GLY A 228 10.21 28.09 -1.25
N PHE A 229 10.25 28.79 -0.11
CA PHE A 229 9.30 29.88 0.17
C PHE A 229 9.52 31.04 -0.80
N SER A 230 8.44 31.68 -1.24
CA SER A 230 8.56 32.93 -1.99
C SER A 230 9.04 34.06 -1.08
N ALA A 231 9.61 35.12 -1.65
CA ALA A 231 10.03 36.29 -0.88
C ALA A 231 8.85 36.95 -0.12
N GLU A 232 7.66 36.92 -0.71
CA GLU A 232 6.43 37.41 -0.08
C GLU A 232 6.02 36.55 1.12
N ASP A 233 6.03 35.22 0.95
CA ASP A 233 5.69 34.30 2.05
C ASP A 233 6.69 34.44 3.20
N LEU A 234 7.99 34.53 2.90
CA LEU A 234 9.02 34.75 3.92
C LEU A 234 8.81 36.04 4.70
N ALA A 235 8.45 37.13 4.03
CA ALA A 235 8.17 38.40 4.70
C ALA A 235 6.98 38.28 5.67
N LYS A 236 5.92 37.56 5.27
CA LYS A 236 4.76 37.30 6.14
C LYS A 236 5.10 36.38 7.31
N ILE A 237 5.85 35.30 7.07
CA ILE A 237 6.34 34.38 8.11
C ILE A 237 7.18 35.14 9.14
N VAL A 238 8.14 35.96 8.70
CA VAL A 238 8.97 36.77 9.60
C VAL A 238 8.13 37.82 10.35
N GLY A 239 7.16 38.43 9.69
CA GLY A 239 6.20 39.36 10.33
C GLY A 239 5.28 38.69 11.36
N GLY A 240 5.09 37.37 11.26
CA GLY A 240 4.33 36.56 12.20
C GLY A 240 5.10 36.06 13.43
N LYS A 241 6.41 36.35 13.50
CA LYS A 241 7.30 35.79 14.51
C LYS A 241 6.91 36.18 15.94
N GLY A 242 6.86 35.19 16.83
CA GLY A 242 6.51 35.37 18.25
C GLY A 242 5.01 35.46 18.53
N LYS A 243 4.14 35.45 17.53
CA LYS A 243 2.67 35.47 17.74
C LYS A 243 2.12 34.17 18.36
N TYR A 244 2.82 33.06 18.14
CA TYR A 244 2.36 31.71 18.46
C TYR A 244 3.35 30.94 19.36
N ASP A 245 4.19 31.64 20.11
CA ASP A 245 5.30 31.07 20.90
C ASP A 245 4.91 30.57 22.31
N LYS A 246 3.61 30.62 22.67
CA LYS A 246 3.15 30.38 24.05
C LYS A 246 2.68 28.96 24.32
N GLY A 247 3.28 28.35 25.34
CA GLY A 247 2.77 27.17 26.06
C GLY A 247 2.57 25.92 25.20
N LEU A 248 1.50 25.16 25.51
CA LEU A 248 1.16 23.87 24.89
C LEU A 248 0.98 23.93 23.37
N LEU A 249 0.68 25.11 22.82
CA LEU A 249 0.55 25.30 21.38
C LEU A 249 1.90 25.04 20.70
N LYS A 250 2.96 25.72 21.16
CA LYS A 250 4.32 25.57 20.63
C LYS A 250 4.80 24.12 20.73
N ASP A 251 4.66 23.49 21.89
CA ASP A 251 5.17 22.14 22.13
C ASP A 251 4.49 21.10 21.22
N ASN A 252 3.16 21.19 21.05
CA ASN A 252 2.41 20.31 20.16
C ASN A 252 2.83 20.50 18.70
N PHE A 253 3.01 21.75 18.25
CA PHE A 253 3.46 22.01 16.88
C PHE A 253 4.90 21.56 16.63
N MET A 254 5.79 21.69 17.62
CA MET A 254 7.15 21.16 17.48
C MET A 254 7.18 19.63 17.38
N LEU A 255 6.26 18.93 18.07
CA LEU A 255 6.10 17.49 17.88
C LEU A 255 5.66 17.15 16.45
N ILE A 256 4.71 17.91 15.90
CA ILE A 256 4.24 17.72 14.51
C ILE A 256 5.35 18.06 13.51
N TYR A 257 6.11 19.14 13.75
CA TYR A 257 7.26 19.51 12.93
C TYR A 257 8.29 18.38 12.87
N ARG A 258 8.72 17.85 14.02
CA ARG A 258 9.65 16.71 14.06
C ARG A 258 9.12 15.51 13.31
N LYS A 259 7.85 15.16 13.51
CA LYS A 259 7.21 14.05 12.79
C LYS A 259 7.21 14.28 11.27
N ALA A 260 6.95 15.50 10.80
CA ALA A 260 6.98 15.81 9.38
C ALA A 260 8.40 15.72 8.80
N VAL A 261 9.41 16.17 9.53
CA VAL A 261 10.83 16.00 9.17
C VAL A 261 11.18 14.52 9.07
N ASP A 262 10.85 13.71 10.08
CA ASP A 262 11.12 12.27 10.10
C ASP A 262 10.45 11.54 8.92
N VAL A 263 9.19 11.87 8.64
CA VAL A 263 8.43 11.33 7.49
C VAL A 263 9.08 11.73 6.17
N HIS A 264 9.49 13.00 6.03
CA HIS A 264 10.15 13.47 4.81
C HIS A 264 11.50 12.78 4.58
N GLN A 265 12.35 12.72 5.61
CA GLN A 265 13.66 12.09 5.52
C GLN A 265 13.53 10.58 5.21
N THR A 266 12.58 9.91 5.87
CA THR A 266 12.27 8.50 5.58
C THR A 266 11.80 8.32 4.13
N LYS A 267 10.92 9.20 3.64
CA LYS A 267 10.46 9.19 2.23
C LYS A 267 11.66 9.29 1.27
N VAL A 268 12.57 10.24 1.49
CA VAL A 268 13.75 10.45 0.64
C VAL A 268 14.65 9.23 0.63
N VAL A 269 14.97 8.68 1.80
CA VAL A 269 15.81 7.47 1.91
C VAL A 269 15.16 6.28 1.21
N LYS A 270 13.87 6.06 1.42
CA LYS A 270 13.15 4.93 0.82
C LYS A 270 12.94 5.09 -0.69
N LEU A 271 12.81 6.31 -1.20
CA LEU A 271 12.81 6.56 -2.64
C LEU A 271 14.16 6.24 -3.29
N GLN A 272 15.27 6.56 -2.61
CA GLN A 272 16.62 6.21 -3.10
C GLN A 272 16.84 4.69 -3.09
N GLU A 273 16.41 4.01 -2.02
CA GLU A 273 16.45 2.56 -1.92
C GLU A 273 15.61 1.89 -3.03
N LEU A 274 14.39 2.41 -3.26
CA LEU A 274 13.51 1.93 -4.33
C LEU A 274 14.14 2.10 -5.72
N ASP A 275 14.80 3.24 -5.96
CA ASP A 275 15.53 3.50 -7.21
C ASP A 275 16.66 2.49 -7.44
N ALA A 276 17.44 2.18 -6.39
CA ALA A 276 18.50 1.19 -6.45
C ALA A 276 17.93 -0.22 -6.74
N LEU A 277 16.87 -0.63 -6.06
CA LEU A 277 16.21 -1.93 -6.25
C LEU A 277 15.64 -2.08 -7.67
N VAL A 278 15.01 -1.03 -8.20
CA VAL A 278 14.47 -1.02 -9.57
C VAL A 278 15.59 -1.15 -10.60
N LYS A 279 16.72 -0.47 -10.41
CA LYS A 279 17.90 -0.59 -11.28
C LYS A 279 18.48 -1.99 -11.25
N GLU A 280 18.69 -2.55 -10.06
CA GLU A 280 19.20 -3.92 -9.89
C GLU A 280 18.29 -4.96 -10.56
N ALA A 281 16.97 -4.81 -10.43
CA ALA A 281 16.01 -5.70 -11.06
C ALA A 281 16.09 -5.66 -12.60
N LYS A 282 16.25 -4.47 -13.19
CA LYS A 282 16.44 -4.29 -14.64
C LYS A 282 17.76 -4.88 -15.14
N GLU A 283 18.86 -4.63 -14.42
CA GLU A 283 20.18 -5.12 -14.76
C GLU A 283 20.22 -6.66 -14.77
N ARG A 284 19.65 -7.31 -13.75
CA ARG A 284 19.53 -8.77 -13.70
C ARG A 284 18.71 -9.35 -14.86
N ALA A 285 17.74 -8.61 -15.37
CA ALA A 285 16.92 -9.01 -16.50
C ALA A 285 17.57 -8.71 -17.88
N GLY A 286 18.77 -8.13 -17.91
CA GLY A 286 19.44 -7.75 -19.16
C GLY A 286 18.77 -6.58 -19.88
N GLU A 287 17.97 -5.77 -19.18
CA GLU A 287 17.40 -4.56 -19.76
C GLU A 287 18.47 -3.47 -19.85
N ALA A 288 18.77 -3.01 -21.09
CA ALA A 288 19.70 -1.91 -21.28
C ALA A 288 19.20 -0.63 -20.59
N PRO A 289 20.10 0.23 -20.05
CA PRO A 289 19.71 1.49 -19.44
C PRO A 289 18.87 2.33 -20.42
N GLN A 290 17.68 2.74 -20.02
CA GLN A 290 16.89 3.65 -20.86
C GLN A 290 17.51 5.06 -20.74
N LEU A 291 17.57 5.82 -21.84
CA LEU A 291 18.16 7.17 -21.89
C LEU A 291 17.59 8.16 -20.85
N GLN A 292 16.47 7.85 -20.20
CA GLN A 292 15.92 8.62 -19.07
C GLN A 292 16.72 8.46 -17.76
N ASP A 293 17.47 7.37 -17.57
CA ASP A 293 18.27 7.13 -16.35
C ASP A 293 19.48 8.08 -16.22
N VAL A 294 19.89 8.71 -17.32
CA VAL A 294 21.05 9.64 -17.36
C VAL A 294 20.64 11.09 -17.10
N VAL A 295 19.39 11.48 -17.37
CA VAL A 295 18.96 12.90 -17.30
C VAL A 295 18.31 13.22 -15.95
N VAL A 296 17.71 12.24 -15.27
CA VAL A 296 16.99 12.48 -14.00
C VAL A 296 17.94 12.56 -12.79
N SER A 297 19.19 12.13 -12.93
CA SER A 297 20.20 12.14 -11.86
C SER A 297 20.69 13.54 -11.45
N VAL A 298 20.35 14.60 -12.22
CA VAL A 298 20.92 15.95 -11.98
C VAL A 298 19.89 17.03 -11.59
N THR A 299 18.58 16.89 -11.83
CA THR A 299 17.73 18.10 -11.65
C THR A 299 16.26 18.01 -11.20
N GLU A 300 15.53 16.89 -11.23
CA GLU A 300 14.05 17.00 -11.11
C GLU A 300 13.27 15.97 -10.26
N LYS A 301 13.89 15.16 -9.39
CA LYS A 301 13.11 14.29 -8.47
C LYS A 301 12.57 15.00 -7.22
N SER A 302 12.83 16.30 -7.03
CA SER A 302 12.25 17.11 -5.94
C SER A 302 10.92 17.79 -6.27
N LYS A 303 10.35 17.55 -7.47
CA LYS A 303 9.13 18.24 -7.95
C LYS A 303 7.90 17.36 -8.15
N ILE A 304 7.90 16.12 -7.67
CA ILE A 304 6.72 15.27 -7.76
C ILE A 304 5.89 15.42 -6.48
N GLU A 305 5.04 16.43 -6.45
CA GLU A 305 3.76 16.48 -5.73
C GLU A 305 2.91 17.61 -6.37
N PRO A 306 1.58 17.44 -6.51
CA PRO A 306 0.70 18.42 -7.15
C PRO A 306 0.50 19.72 -6.35
#